data_AF-A0A7D5FF41-F1
#
_entry.id   AF-A0A7D5FF41-F1
#
_cell.length_a   1.000
_cell.length_b   1.000
_cell.length_c   1.000
_cell.angle_alpha   90.00
_cell.angle_beta   90.00
_cell.angle_gamma   90.00
#
_symmetry.space_group_name_H-M   'P 1'
#
loop_
_entity.id
_entity.type
_entity.pdbx_description
1 polymer ?
#
loop_
_entity_poly.entity_id
_entity_poly.type
_entity_poly.pdbx_seq_one_letter_code
_entity_poly.pdbx_strand_id
1 'polypeptide(L)'
;MSKKQHLTPSGFSTILTYYASINRGISPSVSAAFPEIIGVKKETIVLPENLNPLWVSGFVAGDGGFSIGIRQETGQIYFRFHITQHNRDSSLMNLFVKFFDCGKVNIRTNTNRCDYYVQDFLQIYETIIPHFDKYPLYNIKSLDLADFKKAADLFKEKGRNSTEDIKEIISNMNSKRED
;
A
#
# COMPACT_ATOMS: atom_id res chain seq x y z
N MET A 1 -13.97 24.64 14.49
CA MET A 1 -13.51 24.96 15.85
C MET A 1 -14.19 26.23 16.39
N SER A 2 -15.48 26.21 16.73
CA SER A 2 -16.22 27.46 17.01
C SER A 2 -16.22 27.93 18.48
N LYS A 3 -15.92 27.07 19.45
CA LYS A 3 -16.10 27.38 20.89
C LYS A 3 -14.82 27.78 21.67
N LYS A 4 -13.65 27.83 21.02
CA LYS A 4 -12.32 28.13 21.64
C LYS A 4 -12.00 27.38 22.96
N GLN A 5 -12.62 26.22 23.20
CA GLN A 5 -12.46 25.46 24.45
C GLN A 5 -11.01 25.02 24.73
N HIS A 6 -10.18 24.88 23.69
CA HIS A 6 -8.75 24.58 23.80
C HIS A 6 -7.95 25.63 24.60
N LEU A 7 -8.49 26.84 24.81
CA LEU A 7 -7.88 27.89 25.63
C LEU A 7 -8.22 27.77 27.13
N THR A 8 -9.12 26.87 27.50
CA THR A 8 -9.46 26.60 28.91
C THR A 8 -8.65 25.41 29.42
N PRO A 9 -8.31 25.35 30.72
CA PRO A 9 -7.62 24.18 31.28
C PRO A 9 -8.35 22.86 31.00
N SER A 10 -9.67 22.82 31.16
CA SER A 10 -10.47 21.61 30.92
C SER A 10 -10.45 21.18 29.45
N GLY A 11 -10.53 22.12 28.51
CA GLY A 11 -10.48 21.81 27.09
C GLY A 11 -9.08 21.42 26.62
N PHE A 12 -8.03 22.01 27.20
CA PHE A 12 -6.65 21.57 26.98
C PHE A 12 -6.46 20.11 27.44
N SER A 13 -6.85 19.78 28.67
CA SER A 13 -6.77 18.41 29.19
C SER A 13 -7.56 17.43 28.31
N THR A 14 -8.77 17.83 27.88
CA THR A 14 -9.59 17.01 26.96
C THR A 14 -8.85 16.71 25.65
N ILE A 15 -8.25 17.72 25.02
CA ILE A 15 -7.46 17.53 23.80
C ILE A 15 -6.26 16.62 24.05
N LEU A 16 -5.60 16.77 25.20
CA LEU A 16 -4.43 15.98 25.55
C LEU A 16 -4.79 14.49 25.74
N THR A 17 -5.97 14.18 26.30
CA THR A 17 -6.54 12.83 26.36
C THR A 17 -6.75 12.22 24.97
N TYR A 18 -7.26 12.99 24.00
CA TYR A 18 -7.37 12.50 22.61
C TYR A 18 -5.99 12.31 21.97
N TYR A 19 -5.10 13.29 22.13
CA TYR A 19 -3.77 13.28 21.54
C TYR A 19 -2.92 12.12 22.06
N ALA A 20 -3.05 11.75 23.34
CA ALA A 20 -2.41 10.58 23.94
C ALA A 20 -2.74 9.27 23.21
N SER A 21 -3.85 9.20 22.49
CA SER A 21 -4.24 8.04 21.67
C SER A 21 -3.91 8.20 20.19
N ILE A 22 -3.52 9.38 19.69
CA ILE A 22 -3.24 9.60 18.27
C ILE A 22 -1.77 9.26 17.97
N ASN A 23 -1.53 8.54 16.86
CA ASN A 23 -0.20 8.18 16.38
C ASN A 23 0.68 7.48 17.45
N ARG A 24 1.70 8.17 17.98
CA ARG A 24 2.63 7.67 19.00
C ARG A 24 2.25 8.12 20.42
N GLY A 25 1.16 8.86 20.58
CA GLY A 25 0.73 9.43 21.84
C GLY A 25 1.58 10.62 22.30
N ILE A 26 1.51 10.91 23.59
CA ILE A 26 2.26 12.01 24.25
C ILE A 26 3.73 11.63 24.49
N SER A 27 4.61 12.64 24.49
CA SER A 27 6.03 12.44 24.81
C SER A 27 6.25 12.17 26.31
N PRO A 28 7.41 11.62 26.71
CA PRO A 28 7.74 11.42 28.12
C PRO A 28 7.69 12.70 28.96
N SER A 29 8.17 13.83 28.40
CA SER A 29 8.13 15.13 29.08
C SER A 29 6.70 15.61 29.34
N VAL A 30 5.80 15.43 28.38
CA VAL A 30 4.39 15.78 28.53
C VAL A 30 3.70 14.84 29.51
N SER A 31 4.00 13.54 29.46
CA SER A 31 3.47 12.56 30.43
C SER A 31 3.93 12.85 31.86
N ALA A 32 5.14 13.37 32.05
CA ALA A 32 5.64 13.77 33.36
C ALA A 32 4.97 15.06 33.88
N ALA A 33 4.64 15.99 32.98
CA ALA A 33 3.97 17.24 33.32
C ALA A 33 2.45 17.05 33.56
N PHE A 34 1.84 16.04 32.94
CA PHE A 34 0.40 15.74 33.00
C PHE A 34 0.15 14.25 33.26
N PRO A 35 0.56 13.72 34.44
CA PRO A 35 0.49 12.28 34.75
C PRO A 35 -0.95 11.73 34.86
N GLU A 36 -1.95 12.61 35.04
CA GLU A 36 -3.37 12.27 35.10
C GLU A 36 -4.00 11.98 33.73
N ILE A 37 -3.31 12.33 32.63
CA ILE A 37 -3.85 12.17 31.29
C ILE A 37 -3.73 10.73 30.83
N ILE A 38 -4.88 10.09 30.64
CA ILE A 38 -5.02 8.76 30.08
C ILE A 38 -5.60 8.89 28.67
N GLY A 39 -5.03 8.15 27.71
CA GLY A 39 -5.52 8.15 26.33
C GLY A 39 -6.93 7.59 26.19
N VAL A 40 -7.75 8.20 25.33
CA VAL A 40 -9.08 7.65 25.00
C VAL A 40 -8.97 6.26 24.37
N LYS A 41 -9.89 5.37 24.70
CA LYS A 41 -10.02 4.09 24.00
C LYS A 41 -10.39 4.36 22.54
N LYS A 42 -9.61 3.82 21.60
CA LYS A 42 -9.95 3.89 20.17
C LYS A 42 -11.17 3.04 19.88
N GLU A 43 -12.12 3.59 19.15
CA GLU A 43 -13.24 2.84 18.65
C GLU A 43 -12.78 1.80 17.62
N THR A 44 -13.49 0.68 17.59
CA THR A 44 -13.30 -0.34 16.56
C THR A 44 -13.88 0.18 15.25
N ILE A 45 -13.04 0.29 14.23
CA ILE A 45 -13.47 0.70 12.90
C ILE A 45 -14.14 -0.49 12.21
N VAL A 46 -15.36 -0.28 11.71
CA VAL A 46 -16.04 -1.23 10.83
C VAL A 46 -15.57 -0.95 9.40
N LEU A 47 -14.94 -1.94 8.78
CA LEU A 47 -14.52 -1.83 7.38
C LEU A 47 -15.74 -1.91 6.44
N PRO A 48 -15.68 -1.25 5.27
CA PRO A 48 -16.75 -1.36 4.29
C PRO A 48 -16.81 -2.78 3.72
N GLU A 49 -17.98 -3.17 3.24
CA GLU A 49 -18.17 -4.49 2.61
C GLU A 49 -17.38 -4.63 1.30
N ASN A 50 -17.24 -3.53 0.55
CA ASN A 50 -16.54 -3.46 -0.73
C ASN A 50 -15.68 -2.19 -0.79
N LEU A 51 -14.54 -2.28 -1.48
CA LEU A 51 -13.66 -1.13 -1.69
C LEU A 51 -14.13 -0.29 -2.88
N ASN A 52 -14.02 1.03 -2.77
CA ASN A 52 -14.25 1.93 -3.89
C ASN A 52 -13.03 1.90 -4.84
N PRO A 53 -13.22 1.74 -6.16
CA PRO A 53 -12.09 1.60 -7.10
C PRO A 53 -11.19 2.84 -7.17
N LEU A 54 -11.72 4.05 -7.07
CA LEU A 54 -10.91 5.28 -7.03
C LEU A 54 -10.08 5.36 -5.75
N TRP A 55 -10.66 4.92 -4.63
CA TRP A 55 -9.92 4.81 -3.37
C TRP A 55 -8.79 3.79 -3.47
N VAL A 56 -9.02 2.65 -4.13
CA VAL A 56 -7.97 1.64 -4.39
C VAL A 56 -6.81 2.23 -5.18
N SER A 57 -7.07 2.96 -6.27
CA SER A 57 -6.02 3.63 -7.03
C SER A 57 -5.26 4.66 -6.20
N GLY A 58 -5.96 5.47 -5.39
CA GLY A 58 -5.33 6.42 -4.47
C GLY A 58 -4.46 5.74 -3.41
N PHE A 59 -4.93 4.62 -2.85
CA PHE A 59 -4.18 3.84 -1.86
C PHE A 59 -2.92 3.22 -2.47
N VAL A 60 -3.04 2.64 -3.67
CA VAL A 60 -1.92 2.05 -4.43
C VAL A 60 -0.90 3.11 -4.85
N ALA A 61 -1.35 4.33 -5.17
CA ALA A 61 -0.44 5.43 -5.48
C ALA A 61 0.53 5.73 -4.32
N GLY A 62 0.09 5.54 -3.07
CA GLY A 62 0.94 5.66 -1.88
C GLY A 62 1.72 4.39 -1.54
N ASP A 63 1.00 3.30 -1.23
CA ASP A 63 1.56 2.10 -0.58
C ASP A 63 1.66 0.87 -1.49
N GLY A 64 1.32 1.02 -2.77
CA GLY A 64 1.44 -0.03 -3.78
C GLY A 64 2.77 -0.05 -4.52
N GLY A 65 3.09 -1.20 -5.11
CA GLY A 65 4.31 -1.38 -5.91
C GLY A 65 4.14 -2.40 -7.04
N PHE A 66 4.81 -2.09 -8.16
CA PHE A 66 4.91 -2.93 -9.35
C PHE A 66 6.35 -3.38 -9.52
N SER A 67 6.58 -4.69 -9.55
CA SER A 67 7.92 -5.25 -9.60
C SER A 67 8.01 -6.32 -10.66
N ILE A 68 9.12 -6.28 -11.41
CA ILE A 68 9.49 -7.32 -12.36
C ILE A 68 10.86 -7.83 -11.92
N GLY A 69 11.04 -9.13 -11.94
CA GLY A 69 12.34 -9.73 -11.67
C GLY A 69 12.59 -10.95 -12.52
N ILE A 70 13.84 -11.37 -12.53
CA ILE A 70 14.31 -12.59 -13.21
C ILE A 70 14.96 -13.44 -12.14
N ARG A 71 14.47 -14.67 -11.95
CA ARG A 71 15.07 -15.61 -11.00
C ARG A 71 16.46 -16.02 -11.50
N GLN A 72 17.47 -15.88 -10.65
CA GLN A 72 18.85 -16.16 -11.03
C GLN A 72 19.07 -17.62 -11.40
N GLU A 73 18.40 -18.56 -10.71
CA GLU A 73 18.64 -20.00 -10.92
C GLU A 73 17.95 -20.53 -12.17
N THR A 74 16.81 -19.93 -12.56
CA THR A 74 15.94 -20.48 -13.62
C THR A 74 15.81 -19.58 -14.84
N GLY A 75 16.28 -18.34 -14.76
CA GLY A 75 16.00 -17.30 -15.75
C GLY A 75 14.51 -16.96 -15.87
N GLN A 76 13.66 -17.43 -14.94
CA GLN A 76 12.23 -17.20 -15.01
C GLN A 76 11.91 -15.73 -14.70
N ILE A 77 11.28 -15.06 -15.66
CA ILE A 77 10.68 -13.74 -15.47
C ILE A 77 9.45 -13.88 -14.58
N TYR A 78 9.33 -13.01 -13.58
CA TYR A 78 8.13 -12.91 -12.74
C TYR A 78 7.70 -11.46 -12.61
N PHE A 79 6.38 -11.29 -12.52
CA PHE A 79 5.72 -10.03 -12.26
C PHE A 79 5.11 -10.08 -10.86
N ARG A 80 5.09 -8.94 -10.17
CA ARG A 80 4.47 -8.82 -8.85
C ARG A 80 3.82 -7.45 -8.71
N PHE A 81 2.52 -7.47 -8.46
CA PHE A 81 1.81 -6.35 -7.85
C PHE A 81 1.70 -6.60 -6.35
N HIS A 82 1.93 -5.58 -5.53
CA HIS A 82 1.78 -5.70 -4.08
C HIS A 82 1.38 -4.40 -3.41
N ILE A 83 0.78 -4.53 -2.23
CA ILE A 83 0.46 -3.45 -1.30
C ILE A 83 1.01 -3.89 0.05
N THR A 84 1.83 -3.04 0.69
CA THR A 84 2.42 -3.35 2.01
C THR A 84 1.81 -2.43 3.07
N GLN A 85 1.38 -2.99 4.20
CA GLN A 85 0.86 -2.19 5.31
C GLN A 85 1.25 -2.78 6.67
N HIS A 86 1.07 -2.04 7.77
CA HIS A 86 1.17 -2.62 9.11
C HIS A 86 0.18 -3.78 9.29
N ASN A 87 0.58 -4.84 9.99
CA ASN A 87 -0.25 -6.04 10.19
C ASN A 87 -1.58 -5.79 10.96
N ARG A 88 -1.76 -4.60 11.54
CA ARG A 88 -3.01 -4.17 12.20
C ARG A 88 -4.13 -4.01 11.17
N ASP A 89 -3.76 -3.72 9.92
CA ASP A 89 -4.66 -3.51 8.80
C ASP A 89 -4.77 -4.78 7.93
N SER A 90 -4.45 -5.96 8.47
CA SER A 90 -4.57 -7.25 7.78
C SER A 90 -6.00 -7.56 7.31
N SER A 91 -7.02 -7.09 8.05
CA SER A 91 -8.42 -7.20 7.62
C SER A 91 -8.70 -6.39 6.35
N LEU A 92 -8.09 -5.20 6.23
CA LEU A 92 -8.15 -4.41 5.00
C LEU A 92 -7.41 -5.09 3.84
N MET A 93 -6.28 -5.76 4.12
CA MET A 93 -5.57 -6.54 3.08
C MET A 93 -6.43 -7.67 2.50
N ASN A 94 -7.27 -8.32 3.32
CA ASN A 94 -8.22 -9.32 2.82
C ASN A 94 -9.33 -8.72 1.95
N LEU A 95 -9.70 -7.46 2.17
CA LEU A 95 -10.64 -6.76 1.27
C LEU A 95 -10.05 -6.53 -0.12
N PHE A 96 -8.73 -6.39 -0.26
CA PHE A 96 -8.10 -6.32 -1.59
C PHE A 96 -8.20 -7.66 -2.33
N VAL A 97 -8.08 -8.80 -1.63
CA VAL A 97 -8.31 -10.12 -2.24
C VAL A 97 -9.73 -10.23 -2.76
N LYS A 98 -10.73 -9.84 -1.94
CA LYS A 98 -12.14 -9.81 -2.36
C LYS A 98 -12.38 -8.83 -3.52
N PHE A 99 -11.77 -7.65 -3.47
CA PHE A 99 -11.99 -6.59 -4.47
C PHE A 99 -11.45 -6.95 -5.85
N PHE A 100 -10.23 -7.50 -5.90
CA PHE A 100 -9.61 -7.92 -7.17
C PHE A 100 -9.99 -9.35 -7.57
N ASP A 101 -10.68 -10.08 -6.71
CA ASP A 101 -10.97 -11.52 -6.86
C ASP A 101 -9.72 -12.36 -7.17
N CYS A 102 -8.56 -11.91 -6.66
CA CYS A 102 -7.27 -12.52 -6.94
C CYS A 102 -6.22 -12.18 -5.87
N GLY A 103 -5.04 -12.79 -5.97
CA GLY A 103 -3.95 -12.57 -5.03
C GLY A 103 -4.15 -13.22 -3.67
N LYS A 104 -3.27 -12.86 -2.73
CA LYS A 104 -3.25 -13.40 -1.37
C LYS A 104 -2.63 -12.43 -0.39
N VAL A 105 -2.93 -12.64 0.89
CA VAL A 105 -2.34 -11.90 2.01
C VAL A 105 -1.25 -12.74 2.67
N ASN A 106 -0.10 -12.14 2.91
CA ASN A 106 0.97 -12.71 3.72
C ASN A 106 1.28 -11.81 4.92
N ILE A 107 1.23 -12.36 6.13
CA ILE A 107 1.68 -11.66 7.34
C ILE A 107 3.16 -11.99 7.53
N ARG A 108 4.02 -10.96 7.54
CA ARG A 108 5.46 -11.18 7.71
C ARG A 108 5.74 -11.55 9.16
N THR A 109 6.40 -12.67 9.40
CA THR A 109 6.69 -13.17 10.76
C THR A 109 7.69 -12.29 11.51
N ASN A 110 8.63 -11.67 10.80
CA ASN A 110 9.76 -10.95 11.40
C ASN A 110 9.57 -9.42 11.43
N THR A 111 8.43 -8.92 10.98
CA THR A 111 8.13 -7.48 10.93
C THR A 111 6.67 -7.25 11.24
N ASN A 112 6.29 -6.10 11.78
CA ASN A 112 4.87 -5.73 11.98
C ASN A 112 4.16 -5.34 10.68
N ARG A 113 4.37 -6.09 9.59
CA ARG A 113 3.85 -5.79 8.26
C ARG A 113 3.10 -6.98 7.66
N CYS A 114 2.20 -6.67 6.76
CA CYS A 114 1.51 -7.62 5.91
C CYS A 114 1.53 -7.12 4.47
N ASP A 115 1.46 -8.06 3.54
CA ASP A 115 1.43 -7.80 2.11
C ASP A 115 0.16 -8.41 1.52
N TYR A 116 -0.63 -7.60 0.81
CA TYR A 116 -1.46 -8.14 -0.26
C TYR A 116 -0.59 -8.21 -1.52
N TYR A 117 -0.63 -9.33 -2.26
CA TYR A 117 0.15 -9.45 -3.49
C TYR A 117 -0.46 -10.41 -4.52
N VAL A 118 -0.16 -10.11 -5.78
CA VAL A 118 -0.48 -10.94 -6.95
C VAL A 118 0.82 -11.24 -7.69
N GLN A 119 1.06 -12.52 -7.97
CA GLN A 119 2.23 -13.01 -8.72
C GLN A 119 1.85 -13.91 -9.88
N ASP A 120 0.59 -14.36 -9.94
CA ASP A 120 0.08 -15.07 -11.09
C ASP A 120 0.01 -14.11 -12.28
N PHE A 121 0.64 -14.50 -13.39
CA PHE A 121 0.77 -13.61 -14.55
C PHE A 121 -0.59 -13.32 -15.21
N LEU A 122 -1.48 -14.32 -15.30
CA LEU A 122 -2.79 -14.12 -15.91
C LEU A 122 -3.63 -13.15 -15.07
N GLN A 123 -3.66 -13.32 -13.73
CA GLN A 123 -4.34 -12.38 -12.84
C GLN A 123 -3.76 -10.95 -12.94
N ILE A 124 -2.44 -10.82 -13.07
CA ILE A 124 -1.81 -9.52 -13.29
C ILE A 124 -2.30 -8.90 -14.60
N TYR A 125 -2.26 -9.67 -15.68
CA TYR A 125 -2.53 -9.19 -17.03
C TYR A 125 -4.02 -8.89 -17.26
N GLU A 126 -4.91 -9.72 -16.73
CA GLU A 126 -6.35 -9.68 -17.00
C GLU A 126 -7.15 -8.96 -15.92
N THR A 127 -6.57 -8.74 -14.72
CA THR A 127 -7.27 -8.10 -13.61
C THR A 127 -6.57 -6.84 -13.11
N ILE A 128 -5.28 -6.93 -12.78
CA ILE A 128 -4.56 -5.82 -12.16
C ILE A 128 -4.30 -4.69 -13.16
N ILE A 129 -3.75 -4.98 -14.33
CA ILE A 129 -3.49 -3.96 -15.36
C ILE A 129 -4.81 -3.27 -15.80
N PRO A 130 -5.89 -4.01 -16.15
CA PRO A 130 -7.15 -3.38 -16.57
C PRO A 130 -7.80 -2.50 -15.50
N HIS A 131 -7.62 -2.80 -14.21
CA HIS A 131 -8.09 -1.93 -13.14
C HIS A 131 -7.46 -0.54 -13.26
N PHE A 132 -6.14 -0.45 -13.43
CA PHE A 132 -5.45 0.84 -13.52
C PHE A 132 -5.59 1.51 -14.89
N ASP A 133 -5.93 0.78 -15.95
CA ASP A 133 -6.37 1.40 -17.21
C ASP A 133 -7.68 2.18 -17.01
N LYS A 134 -8.59 1.63 -16.20
CA LYS A 134 -9.89 2.27 -15.89
C LYS A 134 -9.80 3.32 -14.78
N TYR A 135 -8.94 3.11 -13.80
CA TYR A 135 -8.76 3.96 -12.63
C TYR A 135 -7.26 4.30 -12.47
N PRO A 136 -6.75 5.25 -13.27
CA PRO A 136 -5.31 5.48 -13.39
C PRO A 136 -4.69 6.07 -12.12
N LEU A 137 -3.38 5.91 -12.02
CA LEU A 137 -2.54 6.57 -11.02
C LEU A 137 -2.12 7.95 -11.56
N TYR A 138 -2.07 8.96 -10.68
CA TYR A 138 -1.77 10.35 -11.05
C TYR A 138 -0.43 10.86 -10.49
N ASN A 139 0.46 9.97 -10.06
CA ASN A 139 1.79 10.31 -9.55
C ASN A 139 2.90 9.59 -10.33
N ILE A 140 4.16 9.75 -9.92
CA ILE A 140 5.32 9.14 -10.59
C ILE A 140 5.22 7.60 -10.75
N LYS A 141 4.47 6.92 -9.87
CA LYS A 141 4.20 5.48 -9.96
C LYS A 141 3.40 5.09 -11.21
N SER A 142 2.70 6.05 -11.84
CA SER A 142 2.06 5.81 -13.14
C SER A 142 3.08 5.46 -14.23
N LEU A 143 4.30 5.99 -14.15
CA LEU A 143 5.39 5.65 -15.06
C LEU A 143 5.87 4.21 -14.79
N ASP A 144 5.98 3.80 -13.53
CA ASP A 144 6.32 2.42 -13.16
C ASP A 144 5.24 1.44 -13.63
N LEU A 145 3.97 1.80 -13.52
CA LEU A 145 2.87 1.00 -14.05
C LEU A 145 2.92 0.91 -15.59
N ALA A 146 3.26 2.00 -16.29
CA ALA A 146 3.39 1.99 -17.75
C ALA A 146 4.51 1.06 -18.21
N ASP A 147 5.68 1.13 -17.56
CA ASP A 147 6.80 0.22 -17.83
C ASP A 147 6.44 -1.23 -17.47
N PHE A 148 5.73 -1.43 -16.36
CA PHE A 148 5.22 -2.73 -15.94
C PHE A 148 4.28 -3.35 -16.98
N LYS A 149 3.36 -2.54 -17.53
CA LYS A 149 2.44 -2.94 -18.60
C LYS A 149 3.20 -3.28 -19.88
N LYS A 150 4.14 -2.43 -20.30
CA LYS A 150 4.99 -2.66 -21.48
C LYS A 150 5.74 -3.99 -21.39
N ALA A 151 6.33 -4.29 -20.24
CA ALA A 151 7.02 -5.55 -20.02
C ALA A 151 6.05 -6.75 -20.01
N ALA A 152 4.85 -6.59 -19.46
CA ALA A 152 3.83 -7.65 -19.45
C ALA A 152 3.34 -7.96 -20.86
N ASP A 153 3.14 -6.95 -21.71
CA ASP A 153 2.79 -7.12 -23.13
C ASP A 153 3.90 -7.87 -23.90
N LEU A 154 5.16 -7.46 -23.72
CA LEU A 154 6.32 -8.15 -24.31
C LEU A 154 6.41 -9.61 -23.87
N PHE A 155 6.22 -9.88 -22.58
CA PHE A 155 6.23 -11.24 -22.06
C PHE A 155 5.08 -12.09 -22.59
N LYS A 156 3.88 -11.50 -22.76
CA LYS A 156 2.74 -12.19 -23.36
C LYS A 156 2.99 -12.58 -24.81
N GLU A 157 3.65 -11.71 -25.57
CA GLU A 157 3.97 -11.94 -26.99
C GLU A 157 5.13 -12.91 -27.19
N LYS A 158 6.23 -12.72 -26.48
CA LYS A 158 7.52 -13.39 -26.74
C LYS A 158 7.94 -14.41 -25.68
N GLY A 159 7.25 -14.44 -24.53
CA GLY A 159 7.60 -15.32 -23.41
C GLY A 159 9.03 -15.10 -22.94
N ARG A 160 9.82 -16.18 -22.86
CA ARG A 160 11.23 -16.11 -22.46
C ARG A 160 12.12 -15.29 -23.41
N ASN A 161 11.71 -15.11 -24.67
CA ASN A 161 12.52 -14.40 -25.67
C ASN A 161 12.51 -12.87 -25.47
N SER A 162 11.69 -12.32 -24.57
CA SER A 162 11.70 -10.89 -24.21
C SER A 162 12.65 -10.57 -23.05
N THR A 163 13.51 -11.49 -22.63
CA THR A 163 14.33 -11.34 -21.42
C THR A 163 15.22 -10.08 -21.47
N GLU A 164 15.89 -9.84 -22.59
CA GLU A 164 16.80 -8.71 -22.81
C GLU A 164 16.02 -7.40 -22.84
N ASP A 165 14.91 -7.34 -23.60
CA ASP A 165 14.01 -6.18 -23.65
C ASP A 165 13.48 -5.82 -22.24
N ILE A 166 13.10 -6.83 -21.44
CA ILE A 166 12.58 -6.64 -20.09
C ILE A 166 13.67 -6.21 -19.11
N LYS A 167 14.92 -6.66 -19.28
CA LYS A 167 16.04 -6.19 -18.43
C LYS A 167 16.26 -4.69 -18.58
N GLU A 168 16.16 -4.16 -19.81
CA GLU A 168 16.26 -2.72 -20.07
C GLU A 168 15.12 -1.95 -19.42
N ILE A 169 13.89 -2.48 -19.44
CA ILE A 169 12.77 -1.87 -18.72
C ILE A 169 13.05 -1.87 -17.21
N ILE A 170 13.49 -3.00 -16.66
CA ILE A 170 13.82 -3.14 -15.23
C ILE A 170 14.92 -2.18 -14.77
N SER A 171 15.84 -1.77 -15.65
CA SER A 171 16.89 -0.81 -15.27
C SER A 171 16.40 0.63 -15.13
N ASN A 172 15.21 0.97 -15.65
CA ASN A 172 14.69 2.33 -15.68
C ASN A 172 13.41 2.51 -14.83
N MET A 173 13.03 1.49 -14.06
CA MET A 173 11.82 1.47 -13.22
C MET A 173 12.10 1.70 -11.73
N ASN A 174 11.05 2.15 -11.03
CA ASN A 174 11.03 2.31 -9.58
C ASN A 174 12.20 3.19 -9.10
N SER A 175 12.96 2.73 -8.11
CA SER A 175 14.10 3.46 -7.52
C SER A 175 15.28 3.67 -8.48
N LYS A 176 15.24 3.12 -9.70
CA LYS A 176 16.27 3.31 -10.73
C LYS A 176 15.85 4.32 -11.79
N ARG A 177 14.63 4.85 -11.72
CA ARG A 177 14.17 5.91 -12.61
C ARG A 177 14.93 7.19 -12.29
N GLU A 178 15.54 7.79 -13.31
CA GLU A 178 16.15 9.12 -13.20
C GLU A 178 15.05 10.19 -13.14
N ASP A 179 15.30 11.25 -12.38
CA ASP A 179 14.38 12.40 -12.18
C ASP A 179 14.25 13.28 -13.44
#